data_AF-A0A1L3EPU7-F1
#
_entry.id   AF-A0A1L3EPU7-F1
#
_cell.length_a   1.000
_cell.length_b   1.000
_cell.length_c   1.000
_cell.angle_alpha   90.00
_cell.angle_beta   90.00
_cell.angle_gamma   90.00
#
_symmetry.space_group_name_H-M   'P 1'
#
loop_
_entity.id
_entity.type
_entity.pdbx_description
1 polymer ?
#
loop_
_entity_poly.entity_id
_entity_poly.type
_entity_poly.pdbx_seq_one_letter_code
_entity_poly.pdbx_strand_id
1 'polypeptide(L)' 'MRLEIEQKPPLDDVDEKQLRAIIASLRSYGPSSYASLTDGQGNYLQVAGGGVTCMLEKRDVVSGRHFRGYK' A
#
# COMPACT_ATOMS: atom_id res chain seq x y z
N MET A 1 -6.79 4.31 10.01
CA MET A 1 -6.36 3.55 8.81
C MET A 1 -5.16 2.71 9.21
N ARG A 2 -4.97 1.52 8.63
CA ARG A 2 -3.87 0.61 8.97
C ARG A 2 -2.95 0.44 7.77
N LEU A 3 -1.65 0.60 8.00
CA LEU A 3 -0.61 0.39 6.99
C LEU A 3 0.13 -0.91 7.28
N GLU A 4 0.10 -1.80 6.30
CA GLU A 4 0.86 -3.05 6.32
C GLU A 4 2.01 -2.92 5.33
N ILE A 5 3.21 -3.35 5.73
CA ILE A 5 4.42 -3.26 4.92
C ILE A 5 5.08 -4.63 4.94
N GLU A 6 5.54 -5.07 3.78
CA GLU A 6 6.23 -6.35 3.67
C GLU A 6 7.40 -6.47 4.66
N GLN A 7 7.45 -7.59 5.40
CA GLN A 7 8.47 -7.90 6.41
C GLN A 7 8.55 -6.90 7.58
N LYS A 8 7.50 -6.12 7.86
CA LYS A 8 7.48 -5.19 9.00
C LYS A 8 6.19 -5.30 9.81
N PRO A 9 6.22 -4.90 11.10
CA PRO A 9 5.01 -4.74 11.88
C PRO A 9 4.05 -3.73 11.24
N PRO A 10 2.74 -3.96 11.37
CA PRO A 10 1.73 -3.02 10.91
C PRO A 10 1.74 -1.74 11.74
N LEU A 11 1.38 -0.63 11.11
CA LEU A 11 1.27 0.68 11.73
C LEU A 11 -0.19 1.14 11.66
N ASP A 12 -0.75 1.48 12.82
CA ASP A 12 -2.08 2.07 12.91
C ASP A 12 -1.96 3.60 12.94
N ASP A 13 -3.01 4.28 12.47
CA ASP A 13 -3.14 5.74 12.48
C ASP A 13 -1.96 6.49 11.85
N VAL A 14 -1.44 5.95 10.74
CA VAL A 14 -0.35 6.58 9.97
C VAL A 14 -0.77 7.93 9.42
N ASP A 15 0.13 8.91 9.54
CA ASP A 15 -0.05 10.20 8.88
C ASP A 15 0.45 10.19 7.42
N GLU A 16 0.11 11.23 6.66
CA GLU A 16 0.49 11.34 5.26
C GLU A 16 2.01 11.40 5.06
N LYS A 17 2.75 12.04 5.97
CA LYS A 17 4.20 12.20 5.87
C LYS A 17 4.91 10.86 6.04
N GLN A 18 4.49 10.07 7.04
CA GLN A 18 4.96 8.72 7.30
C GLN A 18 4.64 7.81 6.11
N LEU A 19 3.39 7.86 5.63
CA LEU A 19 2.96 7.08 4.47
C LEU A 19 3.85 7.36 3.26
N ARG A 20 4.04 8.63 2.89
CA ARG A 20 4.91 9.04 1.76
C ARG A 20 6.34 8.52 1.93
N ALA A 21 6.92 8.65 3.12
CA ALA A 21 8.27 8.17 3.40
C ALA A 21 8.40 6.65 3.25
N ILE A 22 7.40 5.90 3.74
CA ILE A 22 7.36 4.44 3.64
C ILE A 22 7.22 4.01 2.18
N ILE A 23 6.29 4.59 1.42
CA ILE A 23 6.12 4.26 0.00
C ILE A 23 7.39 4.56 -0.79
N ALA A 24 8.05 5.69 -0.54
CA ALA A 24 9.33 6.04 -1.18
C ALA A 24 10.49 5.11 -0.80
N SER A 25 10.39 4.43 0.34
CA SER A 25 11.41 3.47 0.81
C SER A 25 11.29 2.09 0.16
N LEU A 26 10.18 1.77 -0.50
CA LEU A 26 9.97 0.47 -1.15
C LEU A 26 10.98 0.23 -2.29
N ARG A 27 11.36 -1.03 -2.47
CA ARG A 27 12.35 -1.44 -3.48
C ARG A 27 11.87 -2.73 -4.16
N SER A 28 11.84 -2.73 -5.50
CA SER A 28 11.48 -3.91 -6.28
C SER A 28 12.38 -5.13 -5.98
N TYR A 29 13.65 -4.89 -5.67
CA TYR A 29 14.63 -5.91 -5.29
C TYR A 29 15.23 -5.59 -3.91
N GLY A 30 14.38 -5.51 -2.88
CA GLY A 30 14.79 -5.23 -1.51
C GLY A 30 13.90 -5.92 -0.47
N PRO A 31 14.12 -5.64 0.83
CA PRO A 31 13.43 -6.36 1.92
C PRO A 31 11.94 -6.05 2.03
N SER A 32 11.52 -4.88 1.52
CA SER A 32 10.11 -4.49 1.44
C SER A 32 9.83 -3.98 0.03
N SER A 33 9.02 -4.73 -0.70
CA SER A 33 8.64 -4.47 -2.09
C SER A 33 7.19 -4.00 -2.23
N TYR A 34 6.37 -4.11 -1.19
CA TYR A 34 5.00 -3.60 -1.21
C TYR A 34 4.55 -3.04 0.14
N ALA A 35 3.50 -2.23 0.08
CA ALA A 35 2.75 -1.77 1.24
C ALA A 35 1.26 -1.61 0.89
N SER A 36 0.40 -1.82 1.88
CA SER A 36 -1.06 -1.77 1.75
C SER A 36 -1.66 -0.90 2.83
N LEU A 37 -2.43 0.11 2.40
CA LEU A 37 -3.20 0.97 3.28
C LEU A 37 -4.65 0.50 3.26
N THR A 38 -5.15 0.06 4.41
CA THR A 38 -6.51 -0.49 4.58
C THR A 38 -7.32 0.41 5.52
N ASP A 39 -8.57 0.68 5.16
CA ASP A 39 -9.51 1.41 6.00
C ASP A 39 -10.34 0.49 6.91
N GLY A 40 -11.18 1.07 7.79
CA GLY A 40 -12.00 0.30 8.72
C GLY A 40 -13.12 -0.52 8.08
N GLN A 41 -13.39 -0.34 6.79
CA GLN A 41 -14.38 -1.10 6.03
C GLN A 41 -13.75 -2.22 5.18
N GLY A 42 -12.41 -2.28 5.15
CA GLY A 42 -11.66 -3.24 4.34
C GLY A 42 -11.41 -2.80 2.91
N ASN A 43 -11.68 -1.53 2.56
CA ASN A 43 -11.16 -0.97 1.32
C ASN A 43 -9.64 -0.87 1.46
N TYR A 44 -8.91 -1.11 0.37
CA TYR A 44 -7.46 -0.93 0.40
C TYR A 44 -6.90 -0.34 -0.88
N LEU A 45 -5.75 0.30 -0.71
CA LEU A 45 -4.85 0.67 -1.78
C LEU A 45 -3.48 0.05 -1.48
N GLN A 46 -3.01 -0.78 -2.40
CA GLN A 46 -1.70 -1.42 -2.33
C GLN A 46 -0.80 -0.88 -3.43
N VAL A 47 0.45 -0.65 -3.09
CA VAL A 47 1.53 -0.38 -4.03
C VAL A 47 2.57 -1.48 -3.92
N ALA A 48 3.00 -2.01 -5.07
CA ALA A 48 4.08 -2.98 -5.17
C ALA A 48 5.12 -2.50 -6.17
N GLY A 49 6.39 -2.74 -5.90
CA GLY A 49 7.54 -2.31 -6.68
C GLY A 49 8.39 -1.25 -5.96
N GLY A 50 9.04 -0.39 -6.74
CA GLY A 50 9.92 0.65 -6.23
C GLY A 50 9.71 1.97 -6.96
N GLY A 51 10.59 2.95 -6.71
CA GLY A 51 10.42 4.30 -7.24
C GLY A 51 10.44 4.44 -8.77
N VAL A 52 10.95 3.46 -9.51
CA VAL A 52 11.01 3.49 -10.99
C VAL A 52 9.82 2.78 -11.62
N THR A 53 9.52 1.57 -11.16
CA THR A 53 8.38 0.78 -11.61
C THR A 53 7.57 0.35 -10.41
N CYS A 54 6.29 0.72 -10.42
CA CYS A 54 5.35 0.29 -9.42
C CYS A 54 4.01 -0.07 -10.05
N MET A 55 3.23 -0.81 -9.29
CA MET A 55 1.90 -1.24 -9.64
C MET A 55 0.96 -0.93 -8.49
N LEU A 56 -0.17 -0.31 -8.81
CA LEU A 56 -1.23 -0.05 -7.84
C LEU A 56 -2.34 -1.08 -7.98
N GLU A 57 -2.85 -1.51 -6.84
CA GLU A 57 -4.02 -2.33 -6.71
C GLU A 57 -5.00 -1.66 -5.75
N LYS A 58 -6.27 -1.60 -6.13
CA LYS A 58 -7.32 -0.96 -5.32
C LYS A 58 -8.49 -1.92 -5.17
N ARG A 59 -8.95 -2.13 -3.95
CA ARG A 59 -10.21 -2.82 -3.67
C ARG A 59 -11.21 -1.85 -3.06
N ASP A 60 -12.40 -1.86 -3.62
CA ASP A 60 -13.56 -1.13 -3.14
C ASP A 60 -14.62 -2.14 -2.70
N VAL A 61 -14.83 -2.24 -1.39
CA VAL A 61 -15.71 -3.21 -0.77
C VAL A 61 -17.18 -2.87 -1.04
N VAL A 62 -17.54 -1.59 -1.04
CA VAL A 62 -18.93 -1.13 -1.24
C VAL A 62 -19.44 -1.52 -2.63
N SER A 63 -18.60 -1.32 -3.66
CA SER A 63 -18.93 -1.68 -5.04
C SER A 63 -18.57 -3.12 -5.40
N GLY A 64 -17.86 -3.84 -4.53
CA GLY A 64 -17.34 -5.19 -4.79
C GLY A 64 -16.28 -5.24 -5.90
N ARG A 65 -15.67 -4.10 -6.27
CA ARG A 65 -14.74 -4.00 -7.39
C ARG A 65 -13.30 -4.15 -6.94
N HIS A 66 -12.50 -4.78 -7.79
CA HIS A 66 -11.06 -4.95 -7.60
C HIS A 66 -10.34 -4.51 -8.87
N PHE A 67 -9.47 -3.52 -8.73
CA PHE A 67 -8.71 -2.93 -9.82
C PHE A 67 -7.24 -3.30 -9.66
N ARG A 68 -6.64 -3.73 -10.76
CA ARG A 68 -5.24 -4.14 -10.83
C ARG A 68 -4.54 -3.32 -11.92
N GLY A 69 -3.41 -2.70 -11.58
CA GLY A 69 -2.80 -1.67 -12.44
C GLY A 69 -3.61 -0.37 -12.43
N TYR A 70 -4.19 -0.04 -11.28
CA TYR A 70 -5.01 1.16 -11.10
C TYR A 70 -4.16 2.41 -11.34
N LYS A 71 -4.67 3.40 -12.08
CA LYS A 71 -3.97 4.65 -12.37
C LYS A 71 -4.90 5.83 -12.14
#